data_AF-A0A7W9C7U6-F1
#
_entry.id   AF-A0A7W9C7U6-F1
#
_cell.length_a   1.000
_cell.length_b   1.000
_cell.length_c   1.000
_cell.angle_alpha   90.00
_cell.angle_beta   90.00
_cell.angle_gamma   90.00
#
_symmetry.space_group_name_H-M   'P 1'
#
loop_
_entity.id
_entity.type
_entity.pdbx_description
1 polymer ?
#
loop_
_entity_poly.entity_id
_entity_poly.type
_entity_poly.pdbx_seq_one_letter_code
_entity_poly.pdbx_strand_id
1 'polypeptide(L)' 'MPPRARRFIAAVGVLAFLVLWVWGLIALRALLPPSPWIDFLFFGIGGTAWGLPIIPLLRWAERG' A
#
# COMPACT_ATOMS: atom_id res chain seq x y z
N MET A 1 -11.85 20.20 -8.65
CA MET A 1 -10.96 19.55 -9.63
C MET A 1 -11.79 18.72 -10.60
N PRO A 2 -11.47 18.69 -11.91
CA PRO A 2 -12.15 17.82 -12.86
C PRO A 2 -12.04 16.35 -12.43
N PRO A 3 -13.07 15.50 -12.66
CA PRO A 3 -13.04 14.09 -12.25
C PRO A 3 -11.82 13.31 -12.79
N ARG A 4 -11.38 13.63 -14.01
CA ARG A 4 -10.18 13.02 -14.63
C ARG A 4 -8.89 13.37 -13.89
N ALA A 5 -8.71 14.65 -13.53
CA ALA A 5 -7.52 15.11 -12.81
C ALA A 5 -7.43 14.49 -11.41
N ARG A 6 -8.57 14.37 -10.72
CA ARG A 6 -8.63 13.74 -9.41
C ARG A 6 -8.27 12.25 -9.44
N ARG A 7 -8.75 11.51 -10.44
CA ARG A 7 -8.38 10.11 -10.66
C ARG A 7 -6.89 9.95 -10.96
N PHE A 8 -6.31 10.86 -11.73
CA PHE A 8 -4.86 10.87 -11.99
C PHE A 8 -4.05 11.07 -10.71
N ILE A 9 -4.42 12.06 -9.87
CA ILE A 9 -3.77 12.30 -8.58
C ILE A 9 -3.89 11.08 -7.68
N ALA A 10 -5.06 10.46 -7.62
CA ALA A 10 -5.26 9.24 -6.86
C ALA A 10 -4.37 8.10 -7.35
N ALA A 11 -4.27 7.87 -8.66
CA ALA A 11 -3.41 6.83 -9.22
C ALA A 11 -1.92 7.05 -8.87
N VAL A 12 -1.43 8.28 -9.01
CA VAL A 12 -0.05 8.63 -8.59
C VAL A 12 0.12 8.43 -7.09
N GLY A 13 -0.87 8.84 -6.29
CA GLY A 13 -0.86 8.63 -4.84
C GLY A 13 -0.82 7.15 -4.45
N VAL A 14 -1.54 6.28 -5.17
CA VAL A 14 -1.48 4.82 -4.97
C VAL A 14 -0.09 4.27 -5.26
N LEU A 15 0.52 4.68 -6.38
CA LEU A 15 1.87 4.24 -6.71
C LEU A 15 2.89 4.68 -5.65
N ALA A 16 2.84 5.94 -5.22
CA ALA A 16 3.72 6.45 -4.18
C ALA A 16 3.51 5.72 -2.84
N PHE A 17 2.25 5.47 -2.47
CA PHE A 17 1.91 4.69 -1.28
C PHE A 17 2.48 3.27 -1.37
N LEU A 18 2.31 2.58 -2.50
CA LEU A 18 2.80 1.21 -2.68
C LEU A 18 4.33 1.13 -2.55
N VAL A 19 5.05 2.11 -3.11
CA VAL A 19 6.51 2.19 -2.95
C VAL A 19 6.88 2.28 -1.47
N LEU A 20 6.25 3.18 -0.72
CA LEU A 20 6.50 3.35 0.71
C LEU A 20 6.06 2.13 1.52
N TRP A 21 4.95 1.49 1.15
CA TRP A 21 4.41 0.31 1.83
C TRP A 21 5.35 -0.88 1.69
N VAL A 22 5.78 -1.20 0.47
CA VAL A 22 6.72 -2.30 0.21
C VAL A 22 8.07 -2.02 0.85
N TRP A 23 8.58 -0.79 0.73
CA TRP A 23 9.82 -0.41 1.39
C TRP A 23 9.73 -0.57 2.92
N GLY A 24 8.63 -0.08 3.52
CA GLY A 24 8.37 -0.23 4.95
C GLY A 24 8.28 -1.70 5.40
N LEU A 25 7.62 -2.56 4.61
CA LEU A 25 7.57 -3.99 4.89
C LEU A 25 8.95 -4.62 4.88
N ILE A 26 9.77 -4.35 3.86
CA ILE A 26 11.13 -4.92 3.76
C ILE A 26 12.01 -4.41 4.90
N ALA A 27 11.95 -3.11 5.20
CA ALA A 27 12.70 -2.50 6.29
C ALA A 27 12.31 -3.08 7.66
N LEU A 28 11.01 -3.28 7.91
CA LEU A 28 10.52 -3.86 9.16
C LEU A 28 10.84 -5.35 9.26
N ARG A 29 10.76 -6.11 8.16
CA ARG A 29 11.12 -7.52 8.12
C ARG A 29 12.60 -7.75 8.45
N ALA A 30 13.48 -6.81 8.08
CA ALA A 30 14.90 -6.88 8.38
C ALA A 30 15.21 -6.83 9.90
N LEU A 31 14.26 -6.43 10.73
CA LEU A 31 14.39 -6.41 12.20
C LEU A 31 14.03 -7.76 12.86
N LEU A 32 13.50 -8.73 12.10
CA LEU A 32 13.03 -10.01 12.62
C LEU A 32 14.04 -11.14 12.34
N PRO A 33 14.13 -12.17 13.21
CA PRO A 33 14.96 -13.35 12.97
C PRO A 33 14.65 -14.04 11.63
N PRO A 34 15.63 -14.75 11.03
CA PRO A 34 15.39 -15.53 9.82
C PRO A 34 14.46 -16.72 10.14
N SER A 35 13.30 -16.76 9.49
CA SER A 35 12.36 -17.89 9.58
C SER A 35 11.40 -17.88 8.40
N PRO A 36 11.28 -18.98 7.65
CA PRO A 36 10.34 -19.09 6.53
C PRO A 36 8.88 -18.88 6.94
N TRP A 37 8.51 -19.24 8.17
CA TRP A 37 7.16 -19.01 8.70
C TRP A 37 6.90 -17.53 8.99
N ILE A 38 7.92 -16.81 9.47
CA ILE A 38 7.83 -15.36 9.64
C ILE A 38 7.70 -14.70 8.27
N ASP A 39 8.51 -15.10 7.29
CA ASP A 39 8.41 -14.58 5.91
C ASP A 39 7.01 -14.79 5.33
N PHE A 40 6.49 -16.01 5.44
CA PHE A 40 5.18 -16.36 4.93
C PHE A 40 4.07 -15.50 5.53
N LEU A 41 4.01 -15.40 6.87
CA LEU A 41 2.98 -14.61 7.53
C LEU A 41 3.17 -13.11 7.30
N PHE A 42 4.40 -12.62 7.41
CA PHE A 42 4.72 -11.20 7.32
C PHE A 42 4.41 -10.65 5.92
N PHE A 43 4.88 -11.33 4.86
CA PHE A 43 4.59 -10.92 3.49
C PHE A 43 3.20 -11.33 3.03
N GLY A 44 2.63 -12.43 3.52
CA GLY A 44 1.25 -12.83 3.21
C GLY A 44 0.24 -11.80 3.73
N ILE A 45 0.38 -11.38 4.99
CA ILE A 45 -0.48 -10.36 5.59
C ILE A 45 -0.13 -8.98 5.04
N GLY A 46 1.14 -8.57 5.12
CA GLY A 46 1.57 -7.24 4.68
C GLY A 46 1.33 -6.99 3.19
N GLY A 47 1.55 -8.01 2.36
CA GLY A 47 1.35 -7.96 0.91
C GLY A 47 -0.11 -7.97 0.47
N THR A 48 -1.05 -8.34 1.33
CA THR A 48 -2.50 -8.28 1.03
C THR A 48 -3.23 -7.15 1.75
N ALA A 49 -2.71 -6.71 2.90
CA ALA A 49 -3.35 -5.68 3.73
C ALA A 49 -3.19 -4.24 3.20
N TRP A 50 -2.32 -3.99 2.21
CA TRP A 50 -2.09 -2.65 1.64
C TRP A 50 -3.34 -2.01 1.03
N GLY A 51 -4.32 -2.83 0.63
CA GLY A 51 -5.59 -2.33 0.10
C GLY A 51 -6.41 -1.59 1.17
N LEU A 52 -6.27 -1.92 2.45
CA LEU A 52 -7.08 -1.33 3.50
C LEU A 52 -6.81 0.19 3.65
N PRO A 53 -5.55 0.64 3.76
CA PRO A 53 -5.24 2.07 3.86
C PRO A 53 -5.49 2.87 2.58
N ILE A 54 -5.62 2.21 1.42
CA ILE A 54 -5.86 2.88 0.14
C ILE A 54 -7.31 3.35 -0.03
N ILE A 55 -8.25 2.72 0.67
CA ILE A 55 -9.71 2.91 0.51
C ILE A 55 -10.13 4.40 0.61
N PRO A 56 -9.65 5.19 1.60
CA PRO A 56 -10.04 6.59 1.70
C PRO A 56 -9.65 7.43 0.48
N LEU A 57 -8.46 7.18 -0.08
CA LEU A 57 -7.96 7.87 -1.28
C LEU A 57 -8.82 7.52 -2.51
N LEU A 58 -9.14 6.24 -2.69
CA LEU A 58 -10.00 5.79 -3.80
C LEU A 58 -11.42 6.37 -3.68
N ARG A 59 -12.02 6.31 -2.48
CA ARG A 59 -13.33 6.91 -2.22
C ARG A 59 -13.35 8.41 -2.52
N TRP A 60 -12.29 9.14 -2.18
CA TRP A 60 -12.17 10.55 -2.54
C TRP A 60 -12.08 10.75 -4.06
N ALA A 61 -11.34 9.89 -4.76
CA ALA A 61 -11.19 9.97 -6.20
C ALA A 61 -12.51 9.77 -6.95
N GLU A 62 -13.33 8.87 -6.43
CA GLU A 62 -14.64 8.48 -6.95
C GLU A 62 -15.79 9.42 -6.57
N ARG A 63 -15.63 10.25 -5.52
CA ARG A 63 -16.63 11.25 -5.10
C ARG A 63 -16.78 12.37 -6.14
N GLY A 64 -17.42 12.12 -7.27
CA GLY A 64 -17.67 13.09 -8.35
C GLY A 64 -19.00 12.85 -9.00
#